data_AF-A0A699Q7F3-F1
#
_entry.id   AF-A0A699Q7F3-F1
#
_cell.length_a   1.000
_cell.length_b   1.000
_cell.length_c   1.000
_cell.angle_alpha   90.00
_cell.angle_beta   90.00
_cell.angle_gamma   90.00
#
_symmetry.space_group_name_H-M   'P 1'
#
loop_
_entity.id
_entity.type
_entity.pdbx_description
1 polymer ?
#
loop_
_entity_poly.entity_id
_entity_poly.type
_entity_poly.pdbx_seq_one_letter_code
_entity_poly.pdbx_strand_id
1 'polypeptide(L)'
;MAELERPLKRKDQIMIDAEVSKNLKAQMQAKLEKEEREELTIKEKSRLFVEFMNKRKKHFTRLRAEKIRSKPPTKAQKRYQMCTYLKNMANYKHNHLKNKSFKEIQMLLNNTMIWIESFVPMDTELVKGSEKAVEGSEKAKEISSKRAGSNLEQEDTKRQRIESENESAELK
;
A
#
# COMPACT_ATOMS: atom_id res chain seq x y z
N MET A 1 -27.57 48.64 72.37
CA MET A 1 -26.21 49.14 72.07
C MET A 1 -25.93 48.84 70.61
N ALA A 2 -26.18 49.82 69.72
CA ALA A 2 -25.84 49.71 68.31
C ALA A 2 -24.51 50.44 68.12
N GLU A 3 -23.41 49.68 68.01
CA GLU A 3 -22.10 50.23 67.65
C GLU A 3 -22.12 50.57 66.16
N LEU A 4 -22.18 51.88 65.88
CA LEU A 4 -22.07 52.43 64.54
C LEU A 4 -20.56 52.51 64.21
N GLU A 5 -20.09 51.64 63.32
CA GLU A 5 -18.72 51.69 62.79
C GLU A 5 -18.42 53.08 62.19
N ARG A 6 -17.26 53.64 62.55
CA ARG A 6 -16.80 54.96 62.08
C ARG A 6 -16.43 54.91 60.58
N PRO A 7 -16.70 55.96 59.77
CA PRO A 7 -16.37 55.95 58.36
C PRO A 7 -14.85 56.07 58.14
N LEU A 8 -14.24 55.04 57.57
CA LEU A 8 -12.86 55.06 57.06
C LEU A 8 -12.68 56.20 56.05
N LYS A 9 -11.52 56.86 56.06
CA LYS A 9 -11.23 57.98 55.15
C LYS A 9 -11.24 57.46 53.71
N ARG A 10 -11.82 58.22 52.77
CA ARG A 10 -11.99 57.82 51.34
C ARG A 10 -10.72 57.24 50.69
N LYS A 11 -9.53 57.70 51.09
CA LYS A 11 -8.24 57.22 50.56
C LYS A 11 -7.92 55.78 50.96
N ASP A 12 -8.28 55.38 52.18
CA ASP A 12 -8.01 54.03 52.70
C ASP A 12 -8.96 53.01 52.05
N GLN A 13 -10.22 53.41 51.81
CA GLN A 13 -11.20 52.62 51.06
C GLN A 13 -10.73 52.37 49.61
N ILE A 14 -10.25 53.41 48.92
CA ILE A 14 -9.73 53.28 47.54
C ILE A 14 -8.53 52.32 47.47
N MET A 15 -7.66 52.33 48.49
CA MET A 15 -6.51 51.44 48.55
C MET A 15 -6.94 49.98 48.75
N ILE A 16 -7.91 49.73 49.64
CA ILE A 16 -8.49 48.40 49.87
C ILE A 16 -9.20 47.91 48.60
N ASP A 17 -9.99 48.74 47.95
CA ASP A 17 -10.72 48.37 46.73
C ASP A 17 -9.76 48.06 45.56
N ALA A 18 -8.63 48.77 45.47
CA ALA A 18 -7.58 48.50 44.50
C ALA A 18 -6.84 47.18 44.78
N GLU A 19 -6.57 46.87 46.05
CA GLU A 19 -5.98 45.60 46.49
C GLU A 19 -6.91 44.41 46.18
N VAL A 20 -8.19 44.55 46.53
CA VAL A 20 -9.24 43.57 46.25
C VAL A 20 -9.38 43.35 44.74
N SER A 21 -9.37 44.42 43.94
CA SER A 21 -9.43 44.32 42.48
C SER A 21 -8.22 43.59 41.88
N LYS A 22 -7.01 43.84 42.40
CA LYS A 22 -5.80 43.12 41.96
C LYS A 22 -5.87 41.63 42.31
N ASN A 23 -6.30 41.30 43.52
CA ASN A 23 -6.43 39.91 43.97
C ASN A 23 -7.51 39.16 43.16
N LEU A 24 -8.66 39.80 42.94
CA LEU A 24 -9.73 39.23 42.11
C LEU A 24 -9.24 38.93 40.68
N LYS A 25 -8.48 39.86 40.08
CA LYS A 25 -7.88 39.67 38.75
C LYS A 25 -6.88 38.52 38.73
N ALA A 26 -6.01 38.42 39.74
CA ALA A 26 -5.05 37.32 39.87
C ALA A 26 -5.76 35.95 40.05
N GLN A 27 -6.84 35.91 40.84
CA GLN A 27 -7.63 34.70 41.05
C GLN A 27 -8.36 34.25 39.77
N MET A 28 -8.89 35.20 38.99
CA MET A 28 -9.52 34.92 37.70
C MET A 28 -8.52 34.35 36.70
N GLN A 29 -7.32 34.94 36.60
CA GLN A 29 -6.25 34.46 35.73
C GLN A 29 -5.80 33.04 36.10
N ALA A 30 -5.62 32.76 37.39
CA ALA A 30 -5.22 31.44 37.85
C ALA A 30 -6.29 30.36 37.62
N LYS A 31 -7.57 30.72 37.60
CA LYS A 31 -8.67 29.80 37.23
C LYS A 31 -8.68 29.51 35.73
N LEU A 32 -8.55 30.53 34.89
CA LEU A 32 -8.46 30.39 33.43
C LEU A 32 -7.30 29.48 33.01
N GLU A 33 -6.11 29.69 33.57
CA GLU A 33 -4.94 28.86 33.23
C GLU A 33 -5.11 27.38 33.61
N LYS A 34 -5.83 27.07 34.69
CA LYS A 34 -6.12 25.69 35.09
C LYS A 34 -7.10 25.02 34.14
N GLU A 35 -8.17 25.74 33.79
CA GLU A 35 -9.19 25.28 32.84
C GLU A 35 -8.60 25.02 31.45
N GLU A 36 -7.76 25.93 30.94
CA GLU A 36 -7.06 25.74 29.66
C GLU A 36 -6.13 24.52 29.67
N ARG A 37 -5.40 24.27 30.76
CA ARG A 37 -4.53 23.09 30.89
C ARG A 37 -5.33 21.79 30.93
N GLU A 38 -6.47 21.80 31.61
CA GLU A 38 -7.38 20.65 31.66
C GLU A 38 -8.01 20.37 30.29
N GLU A 39 -8.49 21.40 29.58
CA GLU A 39 -9.02 21.27 28.22
C GLU A 39 -7.96 20.77 27.23
N LEU A 40 -6.73 21.28 27.30
CA LEU A 40 -5.61 20.81 26.48
C LEU A 40 -5.33 19.32 26.73
N THR A 41 -5.36 18.90 27.99
CA THR A 41 -5.18 17.48 28.38
C THR A 41 -6.31 16.60 27.83
N ILE A 42 -7.56 17.07 27.87
CA ILE A 42 -8.71 16.35 27.31
C ILE A 42 -8.61 16.27 25.78
N LYS A 43 -8.20 17.36 25.13
CA LYS A 43 -7.96 17.43 23.67
C LYS A 43 -6.84 16.50 23.23
N GLU A 44 -5.76 16.40 23.99
CA GLU A 44 -4.67 15.45 23.73
C GLU A 44 -5.11 14.00 23.90
N LYS A 45 -5.84 13.68 24.97
CA LYS A 45 -6.40 12.34 25.19
C LYS A 45 -7.36 11.93 24.06
N SER A 46 -8.23 12.85 23.61
CA SER A 46 -9.14 12.59 22.49
C SER A 46 -8.41 12.42 21.17
N ARG A 47 -7.37 13.22 20.89
CA ARG A 47 -6.48 13.02 19.72
C ARG A 47 -5.83 11.64 19.74
N LEU A 48 -5.25 11.24 20.86
CA LEU A 48 -4.59 9.93 21.01
C LEU A 48 -5.59 8.78 20.85
N PHE A 49 -6.82 8.94 21.36
CA PHE A 49 -7.89 7.96 21.19
C PHE A 49 -8.29 7.80 19.71
N VAL A 50 -8.44 8.90 18.98
CA VAL A 50 -8.72 8.87 17.53
C VAL A 50 -7.60 8.18 16.78
N GLU A 51 -6.34 8.51 17.08
CA GLU A 51 -5.17 7.87 16.48
C GLU A 51 -5.15 6.35 16.74
N PHE A 52 -5.43 5.94 17.99
CA PHE A 52 -5.54 4.55 18.38
C PHE A 52 -6.65 3.82 17.60
N MET A 53 -7.83 4.43 17.48
CA MET A 53 -8.95 3.87 16.72
C MET A 53 -8.61 3.72 15.23
N ASN A 54 -7.89 4.69 14.65
CA ASN A 54 -7.43 4.62 13.27
C ASN A 54 -6.40 3.49 13.08
N LYS A 55 -5.43 3.34 14.00
CA LYS A 55 -4.48 2.22 14.00
C LYS A 55 -5.20 0.87 14.08
N ARG A 56 -6.18 0.74 14.98
CA ARG A 56 -7.00 -0.46 15.13
C ARG A 56 -7.76 -0.79 13.85
N LYS A 57 -8.43 0.19 13.23
CA LYS A 57 -9.13 0.02 11.93
C LYS A 57 -8.16 -0.47 10.85
N LYS A 58 -6.99 0.15 10.72
CA LYS A 58 -5.94 -0.24 9.76
C LYS A 58 -5.42 -1.67 9.99
N HIS A 59 -5.29 -2.09 11.24
CA HIS A 59 -4.91 -3.46 11.57
C HIS A 59 -5.95 -4.47 11.07
N PHE A 60 -7.24 -4.22 11.32
CA PHE A 60 -8.30 -5.12 10.86
C PHE A 60 -8.46 -5.14 9.34
N THR A 61 -8.26 -4.02 8.66
CA THR A 61 -8.25 -4.02 7.18
C THR A 61 -7.10 -4.84 6.63
N ARG A 62 -5.90 -4.74 7.23
CA ARG A 62 -4.74 -5.58 6.89
C ARG A 62 -5.05 -7.06 7.09
N LEU A 63 -5.57 -7.46 8.26
CA LEU A 63 -5.92 -8.86 8.55
C LEU A 63 -6.97 -9.41 7.56
N ARG A 64 -7.97 -8.62 7.19
CA ARG A 64 -8.96 -9.02 6.19
C ARG A 64 -8.32 -9.21 4.80
N ALA A 65 -7.46 -8.29 4.38
CA ALA A 65 -6.75 -8.39 3.10
C ALA A 65 -5.81 -9.60 3.07
N GLU A 66 -5.07 -9.84 4.15
CA GLU A 66 -4.20 -11.01 4.30
C GLU A 66 -5.01 -12.31 4.26
N LYS A 67 -6.13 -12.38 4.98
CA LYS A 67 -7.08 -13.50 4.92
C LYS A 67 -7.65 -13.73 3.52
N ILE A 68 -7.73 -12.71 2.66
CA ILE A 68 -8.16 -12.88 1.26
C ILE A 68 -7.00 -13.37 0.40
N ARG A 69 -5.79 -12.82 0.58
CA ARG A 69 -4.58 -13.19 -0.17
C ARG A 69 -4.12 -14.62 0.10
N SER A 70 -4.26 -15.09 1.34
CA SER A 70 -3.88 -16.46 1.73
C SER A 70 -4.87 -17.53 1.27
N LYS A 71 -6.01 -17.15 0.67
CA LYS A 71 -6.97 -18.14 0.16
C LYS A 71 -6.33 -18.92 -0.98
N PRO A 72 -6.30 -20.26 -0.91
CA PRO A 72 -5.81 -21.05 -2.02
C PRO A 72 -6.69 -20.83 -3.25
N PRO A 73 -6.11 -20.92 -4.47
CA PRO A 73 -6.90 -20.80 -5.69
C PRO A 73 -8.03 -21.82 -5.73
N THR A 74 -9.22 -21.36 -6.12
CA THR A 74 -10.39 -22.23 -6.26
C THR A 74 -10.18 -23.24 -7.39
N LYS A 75 -10.94 -24.35 -7.37
CA LYS A 75 -10.90 -25.36 -8.44
C LYS A 75 -11.14 -24.75 -9.83
N ALA A 76 -12.03 -23.76 -9.92
CA ALA A 76 -12.30 -23.02 -11.15
C ALA A 76 -11.12 -22.13 -11.58
N GLN A 77 -10.47 -21.42 -10.64
CA GLN A 77 -9.27 -20.62 -10.93
C GLN A 77 -8.12 -21.51 -11.43
N LYS A 78 -7.87 -22.64 -10.75
CA LYS A 78 -6.89 -23.63 -11.21
C LYS A 78 -7.22 -24.14 -12.61
N ARG A 79 -8.49 -24.50 -12.86
CA ARG A 79 -8.96 -24.93 -14.18
C ARG A 79 -8.66 -23.89 -15.25
N TYR A 80 -8.95 -22.62 -14.96
CA TYR A 80 -8.69 -21.51 -15.87
C TYR A 80 -7.20 -21.39 -16.18
N GLN A 81 -6.33 -21.41 -15.16
CA GLN A 81 -4.88 -21.37 -15.34
C GLN A 81 -4.38 -22.53 -16.22
N MET A 82 -4.82 -23.76 -15.94
CA MET A 82 -4.47 -24.93 -16.75
C MET A 82 -4.95 -24.79 -18.20
N CYS A 83 -6.18 -24.33 -18.42
CA CYS A 83 -6.72 -24.10 -19.76
C CYS A 83 -5.93 -23.02 -20.52
N THR A 84 -5.54 -21.93 -19.86
CA THR A 84 -4.73 -20.86 -20.47
C THR A 84 -3.37 -21.39 -20.89
N TYR A 85 -2.73 -22.21 -20.05
CA TYR A 85 -1.47 -22.86 -20.40
C TYR A 85 -1.62 -23.77 -21.62
N LEU A 86 -2.62 -24.65 -21.62
CA LEU A 86 -2.91 -25.56 -22.73
C LEU A 86 -3.20 -24.84 -24.05
N LYS A 87 -3.90 -23.70 -24.00
CA LYS A 87 -4.14 -22.85 -25.18
C LYS A 87 -2.83 -22.37 -25.80
N ASN A 88 -1.88 -21.96 -24.98
CA ASN A 88 -0.63 -21.34 -25.44
C ASN A 88 0.43 -22.37 -25.83
N MET A 89 0.55 -23.47 -25.08
CA MET A 89 1.61 -24.47 -25.28
C MET A 89 1.24 -25.53 -26.32
N ALA A 90 -0.01 -25.99 -26.30
CA ALA A 90 -0.48 -27.09 -27.13
C ALA A 90 -1.57 -26.66 -28.13
N ASN A 91 -1.75 -25.35 -28.33
CA ASN A 91 -2.71 -24.76 -29.29
C ASN A 91 -4.16 -25.26 -29.14
N TYR A 92 -4.58 -25.61 -27.91
CA TYR A 92 -5.97 -26.04 -27.68
C TYR A 92 -6.95 -24.89 -27.90
N LYS A 93 -8.00 -25.12 -28.70
CA LYS A 93 -9.10 -24.16 -28.86
C LYS A 93 -9.93 -24.08 -27.58
N HIS A 94 -10.54 -22.92 -27.33
CA HIS A 94 -11.41 -22.74 -26.16
C HIS A 94 -12.56 -23.76 -26.11
N ASN A 95 -13.17 -24.07 -27.25
CA ASN A 95 -14.28 -25.02 -27.36
C ASN A 95 -13.88 -26.44 -26.93
N HIS A 96 -12.62 -26.85 -27.14
CA HIS A 96 -12.12 -28.16 -26.73
C HIS A 96 -12.03 -28.29 -25.20
N LEU A 97 -11.79 -27.17 -24.51
CA LEU A 97 -11.56 -27.14 -23.07
C LEU A 97 -12.82 -26.76 -22.28
N LYS A 98 -13.74 -25.97 -22.88
CA LYS A 98 -14.94 -25.44 -22.21
C LYS A 98 -15.81 -26.54 -21.61
N ASN A 99 -16.03 -27.62 -22.35
CA ASN A 99 -16.93 -28.72 -21.96
C ASN A 99 -16.22 -29.87 -21.21
N LYS A 100 -14.91 -29.79 -20.99
CA LYS A 100 -14.16 -30.81 -20.27
C LYS A 100 -14.23 -30.63 -18.76
N SER A 101 -14.33 -31.74 -18.04
CA SER A 101 -14.23 -31.75 -16.59
C SER A 101 -12.83 -31.32 -16.12
N PHE A 102 -12.73 -30.95 -14.84
CA PHE A 102 -11.44 -30.59 -14.24
C PHE A 102 -10.40 -31.72 -14.34
N LYS A 103 -10.83 -32.97 -14.14
CA LYS A 103 -9.95 -34.14 -14.17
C LYS A 103 -9.38 -34.35 -15.57
N GLU A 104 -10.20 -34.22 -16.61
CA GLU A 104 -9.75 -34.33 -18.00
C GLU A 104 -8.76 -33.21 -18.36
N ILE A 105 -9.01 -31.97 -17.92
CA ILE A 105 -8.08 -30.85 -18.15
C ILE A 105 -6.74 -31.10 -17.44
N GLN A 106 -6.78 -31.64 -16.22
CA GLN A 106 -5.57 -31.99 -15.47
C GLN A 106 -4.77 -33.09 -16.20
N MET A 107 -5.44 -34.10 -16.77
CA MET A 107 -4.76 -35.12 -17.59
C MET A 107 -4.11 -34.54 -18.85
N LEU A 108 -4.81 -33.65 -19.57
CA LEU A 108 -4.24 -32.97 -20.74
C LEU A 108 -3.00 -32.15 -20.37
N LEU A 109 -3.04 -31.46 -19.24
CA LEU A 109 -1.90 -30.70 -18.73
C LEU A 109 -0.71 -31.61 -18.45
N ASN A 110 -0.90 -32.72 -17.73
CA ASN A 110 0.17 -33.66 -17.41
C ASN A 110 0.82 -34.22 -18.69
N ASN A 111 0.02 -34.60 -19.68
CA ASN A 111 0.53 -35.09 -20.96
C ASN A 111 1.35 -34.00 -21.70
N THR A 112 0.89 -32.75 -21.64
CA THR A 112 1.61 -31.61 -22.23
C THR A 112 2.93 -31.35 -21.49
N MET A 113 2.94 -31.47 -20.16
CA MET A 113 4.16 -31.33 -19.36
C MET A 113 5.18 -32.42 -19.69
N ILE A 114 4.76 -33.69 -19.80
CA ILE A 114 5.64 -34.79 -20.21
C ILE A 114 6.25 -34.53 -21.59
N TRP A 115 5.45 -34.04 -22.54
CA TRP A 115 5.93 -33.69 -23.88
C TRP A 115 6.99 -32.57 -23.85
N ILE A 116 6.79 -31.56 -23.00
CA ILE A 116 7.74 -30.47 -22.79
C ILE A 116 9.02 -30.96 -22.11
N GLU A 117 8.91 -31.83 -21.10
CA GLU A 117 10.06 -32.43 -20.42
C GLU A 117 10.90 -33.30 -21.37
N SER A 118 10.25 -33.98 -22.34
CA SER A 118 10.94 -34.75 -23.37
C SER A 118 11.57 -33.90 -24.47
N PHE A 119 11.30 -32.59 -24.51
CA PHE A 119 11.80 -31.71 -25.55
C PHE A 119 13.27 -31.35 -25.29
N VAL A 120 14.16 -31.80 -26.17
CA VAL A 120 15.60 -31.46 -26.12
C VAL A 120 15.83 -30.15 -26.91
N PRO A 121 16.39 -29.10 -26.28
CA PRO A 121 16.71 -27.86 -26.98
C PRO A 121 17.73 -28.10 -28.09
N MET A 122 17.44 -27.60 -29.30
CA MET A 122 18.30 -27.75 -30.49
C MET A 122 19.76 -27.31 -30.27
N ASP A 123 19.99 -26.31 -29.41
CA ASP A 123 21.31 -25.69 -29.24
C ASP A 123 22.27 -26.49 -28.35
N THR A 124 21.87 -27.66 -27.86
CA THR A 124 22.76 -28.53 -27.05
C THR A 124 23.79 -29.31 -27.89
N GLU A 125 23.65 -29.35 -29.22
CA GLU A 125 24.53 -30.15 -30.09
C GLU A 125 25.58 -29.33 -30.89
N LEU A 126 25.81 -28.05 -30.60
CA LEU A 126 26.72 -27.22 -31.42
C LEU A 126 27.87 -26.52 -30.66
N VAL A 127 28.75 -27.26 -29.98
CA VAL A 127 30.20 -26.90 -29.88
C VAL A 127 31.06 -28.15 -29.60
N LYS A 128 31.20 -29.07 -30.56
CA LYS A 128 32.35 -30.02 -30.52
C LYS A 128 32.89 -30.44 -31.89
N GLY A 129 32.35 -29.88 -32.98
CA GLY A 129 32.73 -30.24 -34.36
C GLY A 129 33.50 -29.17 -35.14
N SER A 130 33.65 -27.95 -34.61
CA SER A 130 34.23 -26.81 -35.34
C SER A 130 35.44 -26.22 -34.60
N GLU A 131 36.38 -27.05 -34.18
CA GLU A 131 37.71 -26.61 -33.70
C GLU A 131 38.77 -26.79 -34.79
N LYS A 132 38.57 -26.17 -35.97
CA LYS A 132 39.68 -25.76 -36.85
C LYS A 132 39.23 -24.58 -37.71
N ALA A 133 39.32 -23.38 -37.13
CA ALA A 133 40.05 -22.24 -37.67
C ALA A 133 39.53 -20.93 -37.06
N VAL A 134 40.49 -20.07 -36.75
CA VAL A 134 40.36 -18.64 -36.41
C VAL A 134 40.03 -18.35 -34.95
N GLU A 135 41.10 -18.45 -34.17
CA GLU A 135 41.40 -17.60 -33.03
C GLU A 135 41.12 -16.12 -33.36
N GLY A 136 40.22 -15.48 -32.61
CA GLY A 136 39.99 -14.03 -32.64
C GLY A 136 38.53 -13.56 -32.81
N SER A 137 37.68 -13.76 -31.80
CA SER A 137 36.39 -13.05 -31.71
C SER A 137 35.92 -12.98 -30.26
N GLU A 138 36.63 -12.21 -29.45
CA GLU A 138 36.15 -11.78 -28.15
C GLU A 138 35.02 -10.74 -28.35
N LYS A 139 33.80 -11.13 -27.97
CA LYS A 139 32.59 -10.31 -27.70
C LYS A 139 31.91 -9.59 -28.89
N ALA A 140 30.82 -10.18 -29.37
CA ALA A 140 29.70 -9.44 -29.96
C ALA A 140 28.36 -10.02 -29.45
N LYS A 141 27.79 -9.34 -28.44
CA LYS A 141 26.42 -9.53 -27.98
C LYS A 141 25.51 -8.74 -28.91
N GLU A 142 25.17 -9.29 -30.07
CA GLU A 142 24.22 -8.66 -30.99
C GLU A 142 23.60 -9.71 -31.93
N ILE A 143 22.54 -10.38 -31.47
CA ILE A 143 21.68 -11.18 -32.36
C ILE A 143 20.76 -10.20 -33.08
N SER A 144 21.29 -9.67 -34.17
CA SER A 144 20.53 -9.07 -35.25
C SER A 144 19.94 -10.20 -36.11
N SER A 145 18.71 -9.99 -36.61
CA SER A 145 18.29 -10.26 -38.00
C SER A 145 16.86 -10.82 -38.15
N LYS A 146 15.96 -9.88 -38.47
CA LYS A 146 14.99 -9.89 -39.58
C LYS A 146 13.90 -10.98 -39.61
N ARG A 147 12.68 -10.57 -39.20
CA ARG A 147 11.48 -10.79 -40.02
C ARG A 147 10.75 -9.46 -40.23
N ALA A 148 10.47 -9.16 -41.49
CA ALA A 148 9.81 -7.95 -41.95
C ALA A 148 8.27 -8.09 -41.85
N GLY A 149 7.64 -7.09 -41.24
CA GLY A 149 6.36 -6.48 -41.63
C GLY A 149 5.05 -7.26 -41.46
N SER A 150 4.27 -6.92 -40.41
CA SER A 150 2.94 -6.30 -40.57
C SER A 150 2.44 -5.76 -39.23
N ASN A 151 2.11 -4.47 -39.19
CA ASN A 151 1.64 -3.72 -38.02
C ASN A 151 0.49 -4.44 -37.29
N LEU A 152 0.66 -4.64 -35.99
CA LEU A 152 -0.44 -4.90 -35.07
C LEU A 152 -0.36 -3.78 -34.04
N GLU A 153 -1.16 -2.73 -34.28
CA GLU A 153 -1.37 -1.69 -33.29
C GLU A 153 -1.87 -2.35 -32.01
N GLN A 154 -0.99 -2.37 -31.02
CA GLN A 154 -1.36 -2.71 -29.67
C GLN A 154 -1.88 -1.43 -29.03
N GLU A 155 -3.20 -1.30 -29.03
CA GLU A 155 -3.95 -0.20 -28.46
C GLU A 155 -3.74 -0.20 -26.92
N ASP A 156 -2.68 0.47 -26.47
CA ASP A 156 -2.35 0.65 -25.06
C ASP A 156 -3.36 1.59 -24.38
N THR A 157 -4.48 1.02 -23.97
CA THR A 157 -5.44 1.71 -23.09
C THR A 157 -4.86 1.85 -21.67
N LYS A 158 -4.27 3.02 -21.43
CA LYS A 158 -4.49 3.86 -20.25
C LYS A 158 -4.12 3.23 -18.89
N ARG A 159 -2.82 3.20 -18.58
CA ARG A 159 -2.34 3.21 -17.18
C ARG A 159 -2.54 4.63 -16.63
N GLN A 160 -3.46 4.81 -15.68
CA GLN A 160 -3.54 6.06 -14.93
C GLN A 160 -2.44 6.06 -13.86
N ARG A 161 -1.57 7.07 -13.99
CA ARG A 161 -0.44 7.43 -13.14
C ARG A 161 -0.95 7.69 -11.71
N ILE A 162 -0.35 7.06 -10.70
CA ILE A 162 -0.48 7.52 -9.32
C ILE A 162 0.58 8.61 -9.16
N GLU A 163 0.10 9.83 -8.97
CA GLU A 163 0.87 11.01 -8.63
C GLU A 163 1.22 10.89 -7.13
N SER A 164 2.49 10.67 -6.81
CA SER A 164 3.01 10.85 -5.46
C SER A 164 3.50 12.29 -5.36
N GLU A 165 2.66 13.17 -4.82
CA GLU A 165 3.07 14.50 -4.38
C GLU A 165 3.90 14.33 -3.09
N ASN A 166 5.21 14.51 -3.26
CA ASN A 166 6.11 14.88 -2.17
C ASN A 166 5.87 16.37 -1.88
N GLU A 167 5.15 16.69 -0.82
CA GLU A 167 5.23 18.04 -0.25
C GLU A 167 6.37 18.13 0.76
N SER A 168 7.25 19.05 0.41
CA SER A 168 8.47 19.50 1.02
C SER A 168 8.39 19.84 2.50
N ALA A 169 9.49 19.51 3.19
CA ALA A 169 9.92 20.19 4.39
C ALA A 169 10.13 21.68 4.12
N GLU A 170 9.48 22.55 4.90
CA GLU A 170 9.94 23.91 5.13
C GLU A 170 10.61 23.98 6.51
N LEU A 171 11.92 24.17 6.46
CA LEU A 171 12.74 24.74 7.52
C LEU A 171 12.40 26.24 7.65
N LYS A 172 11.98 26.66 8.84
CA LYS A 172 12.33 27.95 9.45
C LYS A 172 12.13 27.88 10.95
#